data_AF-A0ABD0QND1-F1
#
_entry.id   AF-A0ABD0QND1-F1
#
_cell.length_a   1.000
_cell.length_b   1.000
_cell.length_c   1.000
_cell.angle_alpha   90.00
_cell.angle_beta   90.00
_cell.angle_gamma   90.00
#
_symmetry.space_group_name_H-M   'P 1'
#
loop_
_entity.id
_entity.type
_entity.pdbx_description
1 polymer ?
#
loop_
_entity_poly.entity_id
_entity_poly.type
_entity_poly.pdbx_seq_one_letter_code
_entity_poly.pdbx_strand_id
1 'polypeptide(L)'
;EREEPGFLTGLKIPAPWAAGKTVETVHPVRDNYKFKETVHIPGARCLYLRFDPRCSSQYDYDKLVIYAGPNTNSRKVSEYGGNTMGYGSRSVLGTGWPKDLVK
;
A
#
# COMPACT_ATOMS: atom_id res chain seq x y z
N GLU A 1 -13.89 44.09 -14.19
CA GLU A 1 -13.30 43.93 -12.84
C GLU A 1 -11.95 43.25 -12.97
N ARG A 2 -10.89 43.82 -12.39
CA ARG A 2 -9.61 43.12 -12.23
C ARG A 2 -9.68 42.38 -10.90
N GLU A 3 -9.55 41.06 -10.93
CA GLU A 3 -9.40 40.26 -9.71
C GLU A 3 -8.05 40.60 -9.08
N GLU A 4 -8.08 41.25 -7.92
CA GLU A 4 -6.89 41.50 -7.11
C GLU A 4 -6.34 40.17 -6.60
N PRO A 5 -5.04 39.88 -6.76
CA PRO A 5 -4.45 38.66 -6.25
C PRO A 5 -4.51 38.68 -4.71
N GLY A 6 -5.43 37.88 -4.16
CA GLY A 6 -5.62 37.78 -2.71
C GLY A 6 -4.33 37.40 -1.98
N PHE A 7 -4.23 37.83 -0.72
CA PHE A 7 -3.09 37.69 0.21
C PHE A 7 -2.43 36.29 0.28
N LEU A 8 -3.07 35.25 -0.24
CA LEU A 8 -2.58 33.86 -0.24
C LEU A 8 -1.97 33.41 -1.57
N THR A 9 -1.95 34.26 -2.61
CA THR A 9 -1.41 33.97 -3.94
C THR A 9 0.13 33.93 -3.94
N GLY A 10 0.70 32.89 -3.33
CA GLY A 10 2.15 32.71 -3.24
C GLY A 10 2.63 31.92 -2.03
N LEU A 11 1.77 31.68 -1.04
CA LEU A 11 2.09 30.80 0.07
C LEU A 11 2.04 29.33 -0.41
N LYS A 12 3.21 28.76 -0.71
CA LYS A 12 3.39 27.29 -0.70
C LYS A 12 3.30 26.85 0.75
N ILE A 13 2.08 26.64 1.27
CA ILE A 13 1.89 25.95 2.55
C ILE A 13 2.46 24.55 2.33
N PRO A 14 3.56 24.16 2.98
CA PRO A 14 3.99 22.78 2.94
C PRO A 14 2.87 22.00 3.61
N ALA A 15 2.10 21.28 2.82
CA ALA A 15 1.20 20.26 3.30
C ALA A 15 2.04 18.98 3.39
N PRO A 16 2.69 18.67 4.52
CA PRO A 16 3.46 17.43 4.65
C PRO A 16 2.59 16.19 4.46
N TRP A 17 1.27 16.32 4.64
CA TRP A 17 0.28 15.29 4.31
C TRP A 17 -0.07 15.20 2.82
N ALA A 18 0.36 16.15 1.97
CA ALA A 18 0.17 16.08 0.52
C ALA A 18 1.22 15.19 -0.16
N ALA A 19 2.35 14.89 0.50
CA ALA A 19 3.35 13.97 0.01
C ALA A 19 3.00 12.54 0.43
N GLY A 20 2.40 11.78 -0.49
CA GLY A 20 2.10 10.36 -0.32
C GLY A 20 2.55 9.55 -1.53
N LYS A 21 2.79 8.26 -1.32
CA LYS A 21 3.02 7.31 -2.41
C LYS A 21 2.05 6.15 -2.24
N THR A 22 1.21 5.95 -3.25
CA THR A 22 0.35 4.77 -3.36
C THR A 22 1.15 3.67 -4.03
N VAL A 23 1.08 2.46 -3.48
CA VAL A 23 1.74 1.27 -4.01
C VAL A 23 0.70 0.19 -4.13
N GLU A 24 0.52 -0.33 -5.36
CA GLU A 24 -0.48 -1.33 -5.68
C GLU A 24 0.15 -2.48 -6.46
N THR A 25 -0.37 -3.68 -6.22
CA THR A 25 -0.01 -4.88 -7.00
C THR A 25 -0.94 -5.02 -8.20
N VAL A 26 -0.55 -5.84 -9.17
CA VAL A 26 -1.48 -6.30 -10.20
C VAL A 26 -2.60 -7.15 -9.57
N HIS A 27 -3.81 -7.06 -10.11
CA HIS A 27 -4.98 -7.79 -9.61
C HIS A 27 -5.61 -8.67 -10.71
N PRO A 28 -5.83 -9.98 -10.46
CA PRO A 28 -5.40 -10.72 -9.29
C PRO A 28 -3.88 -10.89 -9.25
N VAL A 29 -3.36 -11.10 -8.06
CA VAL A 29 -1.94 -11.44 -7.86
C VAL A 29 -1.69 -12.84 -8.43
N ARG A 30 -0.62 -12.99 -9.21
CA ARG A 30 -0.25 -14.27 -9.84
C ARG A 30 0.44 -15.20 -8.84
N ASP A 31 0.37 -16.50 -9.08
CA ASP A 31 1.11 -17.50 -8.30
C ASP A 31 2.62 -17.18 -8.30
N ASN A 32 3.27 -17.34 -7.14
CA ASN A 32 4.70 -17.03 -6.91
C ASN A 32 5.11 -15.58 -7.21
N TYR A 33 4.15 -14.64 -7.26
CA TYR A 33 4.46 -13.23 -7.46
C TYR A 33 5.33 -12.70 -6.32
N LYS A 34 6.42 -12.02 -6.68
CA LYS A 34 7.30 -11.32 -5.75
C LYS A 34 7.44 -9.90 -6.23
N PHE A 35 7.13 -8.97 -5.33
CA PHE A 35 7.25 -7.55 -5.58
C PHE A 35 7.96 -6.89 -4.41
N LYS A 36 8.86 -5.98 -4.73
CA LYS A 36 9.62 -5.21 -3.75
C LYS A 36 9.70 -3.78 -4.22
N GLU A 37 9.25 -2.89 -3.36
CA GLU A 37 9.25 -1.46 -3.60
C GLU A 37 9.79 -0.75 -2.36
N THR A 38 10.53 0.34 -2.58
CA THR A 38 11.01 1.19 -1.48
C THR A 38 10.32 2.54 -1.57
N VAL A 39 9.60 2.88 -0.51
CA VAL A 39 8.99 4.20 -0.38
C VAL A 39 9.99 5.11 0.33
N HIS A 40 10.44 6.13 -0.39
CA HIS A 40 11.30 7.18 0.17
C HIS A 40 10.67 8.55 -0.12
N ILE A 41 10.41 9.29 0.96
CA ILE A 41 9.92 10.67 0.90
C ILE A 41 11.01 11.55 1.51
N PRO A 42 11.71 12.38 0.71
CA PRO A 42 12.78 13.23 1.22
C PRO A 42 12.29 14.14 2.37
N GLY A 43 13.07 14.19 3.45
CA GLY A 43 12.73 14.99 4.64
C GLY A 43 11.68 14.36 5.58
N ALA A 44 11.08 13.21 5.22
CA ALA A 44 10.16 12.53 6.11
C ALA A 44 10.89 11.89 7.30
N ARG A 45 10.42 12.20 8.52
CA ARG A 45 10.93 11.59 9.78
C ARG A 45 10.22 10.29 10.14
N CYS A 46 9.00 10.13 9.65
CA CYS A 46 8.16 8.97 9.85
C CYS A 46 7.26 8.77 8.63
N LEU A 47 6.79 7.54 8.45
CA LEU A 47 5.82 7.18 7.43
C LEU A 47 4.59 6.60 8.12
N TYR A 48 3.41 7.00 7.65
CA TYR A 48 2.15 6.39 8.06
C TYR A 48 1.67 5.45 6.95
N LEU A 49 1.42 4.20 7.30
CA LEU A 49 0.91 3.19 6.38
C LEU A 49 -0.60 3.05 6.57
N ARG A 50 -1.35 3.13 5.46
CA ARG A 50 -2.78 2.88 5.42
C ARG A 50 -3.06 1.85 4.32
N PHE A 51 -3.83 0.83 4.67
CA PHE A 51 -4.36 -0.12 3.69
C PHE A 51 -5.71 0.35 3.18
N ASP A 52 -5.91 0.28 1.86
CA ASP A 52 -7.25 0.41 1.29
C ASP A 52 -8.11 -0.78 1.78
N PRO A 53 -9.40 -0.58 2.11
CA PRO A 53 -10.29 -1.67 2.51
C PRO A 53 -10.40 -2.82 1.49
N ARG A 54 -10.06 -2.57 0.23
CA ARG A 54 -10.04 -3.57 -0.86
C ARG A 54 -8.76 -4.40 -0.88
N CYS A 55 -7.75 -4.08 -0.07
CA CYS A 55 -6.56 -4.91 0.05
C CYS A 55 -6.94 -6.30 0.59
N SER A 56 -6.62 -7.34 -0.18
CA SER A 56 -6.84 -8.73 0.19
C SER A 56 -5.66 -9.58 -0.25
N SER A 57 -5.28 -10.55 0.57
CA SER A 57 -4.22 -11.50 0.27
C SER A 57 -4.66 -12.91 0.65
N GLN A 58 -4.16 -13.93 -0.05
CA GLN A 58 -4.52 -15.31 0.24
C GLN A 58 -3.99 -15.71 1.61
N TYR A 59 -4.88 -16.16 2.48
CA TYR A 59 -4.55 -16.53 3.87
C TYR A 59 -3.57 -17.69 3.94
N ASP A 60 -2.61 -17.60 4.86
CA ASP A 60 -1.46 -18.52 5.03
C ASP A 60 -0.48 -18.63 3.83
N TYR A 61 -0.82 -18.11 2.65
CA TYR A 61 0.04 -18.18 1.45
C TYR A 61 0.72 -16.85 1.12
N ASP A 62 -0.06 -15.78 0.97
CA ASP A 62 0.43 -14.47 0.59
C ASP A 62 0.85 -13.65 1.81
N LYS A 63 1.97 -12.94 1.68
CA LYS A 63 2.53 -12.13 2.76
C LYS A 63 3.06 -10.79 2.24
N LEU A 64 2.68 -9.71 2.92
CA LEU A 64 3.33 -8.42 2.80
C LEU A 64 4.23 -8.20 4.01
N VAL A 65 5.52 -7.99 3.76
CA VAL A 65 6.51 -7.73 4.81
C VAL A 65 7.06 -6.32 4.68
N ILE A 66 7.00 -5.56 5.77
CA ILE A 66 7.51 -4.19 5.83
C ILE A 66 8.88 -4.17 6.51
N TYR A 67 9.84 -3.51 5.88
CA TYR A 67 11.20 -3.33 6.37
C TYR A 67 11.52 -1.85 6.55
N ALA A 68 12.17 -1.50 7.67
CA ALA A 68 12.63 -0.13 7.96
C ALA A 68 13.98 0.15 7.28
N GLY A 69 13.99 0.13 5.95
CA GLY A 69 15.18 0.43 5.15
C GLY A 69 15.01 0.06 3.68
N PRO A 70 16.06 0.28 2.86
CA PRO A 70 15.97 0.12 1.41
C PRO A 70 15.90 -1.34 0.95
N ASN A 71 16.10 -2.30 1.86
CA ASN A 71 16.12 -3.71 1.51
C ASN A 71 15.67 -4.63 2.66
N THR A 72 15.57 -5.91 2.35
CA THR A 72 15.08 -6.98 3.24
C THR A 72 16.08 -7.40 4.31
N ASN A 73 17.31 -6.89 4.27
CA ASN A 73 18.30 -7.08 5.34
C ASN A 73 18.11 -6.07 6.48
N SER A 74 17.31 -5.03 6.24
CA SER A 74 16.96 -4.03 7.26
C SER A 74 16.01 -4.65 8.30
N ARG A 75 15.76 -3.92 9.39
CA ARG A 75 14.84 -4.38 10.44
C ARG A 75 13.44 -4.63 9.87
N LYS A 76 12.91 -5.83 10.04
CA LYS A 76 11.50 -6.15 9.81
C LYS A 76 10.63 -5.41 10.82
N VAL A 77 9.63 -4.67 10.34
CA VAL A 77 8.70 -3.87 11.14
C VAL A 77 7.42 -4.64 11.41
N SER A 78 6.81 -5.18 10.35
CA SER A 78 5.56 -5.92 10.44
C SER A 78 5.40 -6.89 9.27
N GLU A 79 4.48 -7.83 9.43
CA GLU A 79 4.03 -8.76 8.39
C GLU A 79 2.51 -8.78 8.40
N TYR A 80 1.90 -8.74 7.22
CA TYR A 80 0.47 -8.79 7.01
C TYR A 80 0.13 -9.92 6.03
N GLY A 81 -1.05 -10.52 6.20
CA GLY A 81 -1.59 -11.56 5.33
C GLY A 81 -3.06 -11.84 5.67
N GLY A 82 -3.79 -12.47 4.75
CA GLY A 82 -5.22 -12.78 4.88
C GLY A 82 -6.16 -11.65 4.40
N ASN A 83 -7.46 -11.81 4.71
CA ASN A 83 -8.50 -10.84 4.35
C ASN A 83 -9.60 -10.69 5.41
N THR A 84 -10.29 -9.54 5.38
CA THR A 84 -11.47 -9.22 6.21
C THR A 84 -12.81 -9.51 5.51
N MET A 85 -12.80 -9.75 4.19
CA MET A 85 -14.01 -9.90 3.36
C MET A 85 -14.34 -11.37 2.99
N GLY A 86 -13.81 -12.36 3.72
CA GLY A 86 -14.20 -13.77 3.60
C GLY A 86 -13.46 -14.61 2.54
N TYR A 87 -12.98 -13.99 1.44
CA TYR A 87 -12.03 -14.62 0.50
C TYR A 87 -10.65 -14.88 1.12
N GLY A 88 -10.43 -16.09 1.62
CA GLY A 88 -9.25 -16.46 2.39
C GLY A 88 -9.55 -16.64 3.88
N SER A 89 -10.80 -16.63 4.34
CA SER A 89 -11.08 -17.23 5.65
C SER A 89 -10.63 -18.71 5.65
N ARG A 90 -10.24 -19.26 6.81
CA ARG A 90 -9.99 -20.73 6.94
C ARG A 90 -11.15 -21.56 6.37
N SER A 91 -12.36 -21.02 6.38
CA SER A 91 -13.59 -21.63 5.88
C SER A 91 -13.67 -21.76 4.35
N VAL A 92 -12.85 -21.02 3.59
CA VAL A 92 -12.81 -21.09 2.12
C VAL A 92 -11.52 -21.76 1.58
N LEU A 93 -10.77 -22.43 2.46
CA LEU A 93 -9.70 -23.36 2.06
C LEU A 93 -10.31 -24.45 1.17
N GLY A 94 -10.23 -24.27 -0.15
CA GLY A 94 -10.77 -25.20 -1.15
C GLY A 94 -11.55 -24.56 -2.30
N THR A 95 -12.07 -23.34 -2.16
CA THR A 95 -12.79 -22.66 -3.27
C THR A 95 -11.86 -21.96 -4.26
N GLY A 96 -10.55 -22.00 -4.00
CA GLY A 96 -9.53 -21.36 -4.81
C GLY A 96 -9.43 -19.85 -4.58
N TRP A 97 -8.23 -19.30 -4.79
CA TRP A 97 -8.00 -17.87 -4.87
C TRP A 97 -8.38 -17.37 -6.27
N PRO A 98 -8.97 -16.17 -6.45
CA PRO A 98 -9.28 -15.64 -7.76
C PRO A 98 -8.04 -15.57 -8.65
N LYS A 99 -8.03 -16.28 -9.78
CA LYS A 99 -6.90 -16.31 -10.74
C LYS A 99 -7.16 -15.53 -12.02
N ASP A 100 -8.42 -15.21 -12.31
CA ASP A 100 -8.81 -14.50 -13.52
C ASP A 100 -8.69 -12.99 -13.34
N LEU A 101 -8.17 -12.30 -14.36
CA LEU A 101 -8.16 -10.84 -14.43
C LEU A 101 -9.60 -10.31 -14.30
N VAL A 102 -9.85 -9.53 -13.26
CA VAL A 102 -11.10 -8.77 -13.16
C VAL A 102 -11.03 -7.68 -14.23
N LYS A 103 -11.92 -7.75 -15.22
CA LYS A 103 -12.07 -6.73 -16.27
C LYS A 103 -12.66 -5.44 -15.73
#